data_AF-A0A832NJP4-F1
#
_entry.id   AF-A0A832NJP4-F1
#
_cell.length_a   1.000
_cell.length_b   1.000
_cell.length_c   1.000
_cell.angle_alpha   90.00
_cell.angle_beta   90.00
_cell.angle_gamma   90.00
#
_symmetry.space_group_name_H-M   'P 1'
#
loop_
_entity.id
_entity.type
_entity.pdbx_description
1 polymer ?
#
loop_
_entity_poly.entity_id
_entity_poly.type
_entity_poly.pdbx_seq_one_letter_code
_entity_poly.pdbx_strand_id
1 'polypeptide(L)'
;MNIAAIFISPVEEPWNTSWLQTIDRLKAEKPHGLTINLDYTENVAPPDAERVLRQYAETGKYQIIWAHSAFGDAVKVLKDEYPDILWAYSGSGNEPLGGNAYWSHPVFANALWNGSGWLEFAPGQWGNQVHFEGNPQFNANGLPQYLKPGLKLRAVVYALHANPGPRPASWPDRTRLARGKVVVTWKGEADIRADGGVYVEEESSGPSTGSLVDGRRVYRYSGKSHLGSLTVDSVNSNRPLTDLKVWLPDPADPMNAALENRLFHPTFLARLGDVSWAFLRFMDWNDTNGSPQKDWADRRLPGHVFMGGVLNRRAPAPGFPGDRGTGIAFEHMVALCNATGRDLWINMPHLATDEFVTRLAQLIRFGSDGLQPCTNAAAEPVHPPLARERRVFVEYSNEIWSSGNSFAQGNWAEEQARALGISKEQFNARRFCQVWRIFQNVFAGETGRVVRVAAVWTGMEAYTRKFLAEIAAYGPTLNPPQTADVVAPTTYFGNGIQDWVYAR
;
A
#
# COMPACT_ATOMS: atom_id res chain seq x y z
N MET A 1 -9.39 -22.82 22.97
CA MET A 1 -8.21 -22.15 22.39
C MET A 1 -7.83 -21.01 23.30
N ASN A 2 -6.57 -20.97 23.74
CA ASN A 2 -6.03 -19.92 24.58
C ASN A 2 -5.21 -18.95 23.72
N ILE A 3 -5.53 -17.68 23.84
CA ILE A 3 -4.84 -16.57 23.19
C ILE A 3 -4.16 -15.75 24.29
N ALA A 4 -2.89 -15.40 24.11
CA ALA A 4 -2.26 -14.32 24.84
C ALA A 4 -2.16 -13.09 23.95
N ALA A 5 -2.25 -11.89 24.51
CA ALA A 5 -1.98 -10.65 23.78
C ALA A 5 -1.08 -9.71 24.60
N ILE A 6 -0.24 -8.94 23.91
CA ILE A 6 0.43 -7.79 24.51
C ILE A 6 -0.02 -6.50 23.83
N PHE A 7 -0.22 -5.48 24.65
CA PHE A 7 -0.64 -4.14 24.22
C PHE A 7 0.43 -3.11 24.63
N ILE A 8 0.75 -2.18 23.73
CA ILE A 8 1.72 -1.12 24.00
C ILE A 8 1.22 -0.09 25.02
N SER A 9 -0.09 0.00 25.16
CA SER A 9 -0.82 0.98 25.97
C SER A 9 -1.95 0.26 26.73
N PRO A 10 -2.67 0.95 27.65
CA PRO A 10 -3.78 0.36 28.41
C PRO A 10 -4.88 -0.19 27.50
N VAL A 11 -5.59 -1.23 27.91
CA VAL A 11 -6.61 -1.84 27.06
C VAL A 11 -7.83 -0.98 26.79
N GLU A 12 -8.09 -0.01 27.66
CA GLU A 12 -9.11 1.03 27.48
C GLU A 12 -8.79 1.94 26.30
N GLU A 13 -7.55 1.89 25.79
CA GLU A 13 -7.23 2.54 24.54
C GLU A 13 -8.00 1.87 23.39
N PRO A 14 -8.70 2.62 22.56
CA PRO A 14 -9.47 2.19 21.40
C PRO A 14 -8.93 1.10 20.53
N TRP A 15 -7.65 1.20 20.23
CA TRP A 15 -6.98 0.31 19.33
C TRP A 15 -7.04 -1.09 19.93
N ASN A 16 -6.67 -1.18 21.22
CA ASN A 16 -6.75 -2.37 22.04
C ASN A 16 -8.21 -2.76 22.34
N THR A 17 -9.09 -1.81 22.66
CA THR A 17 -10.52 -2.04 22.92
C THR A 17 -11.24 -2.62 21.71
N SER A 18 -11.01 -2.10 20.50
CA SER A 18 -11.60 -2.62 19.26
C SER A 18 -11.15 -4.06 19.01
N TRP A 19 -9.88 -4.35 19.27
CA TRP A 19 -9.36 -5.71 19.20
C TRP A 19 -10.02 -6.62 20.24
N LEU A 20 -10.15 -6.19 21.50
CA LEU A 20 -10.82 -6.94 22.56
C LEU A 20 -12.30 -7.19 22.26
N GLN A 21 -13.03 -6.18 21.80
CA GLN A 21 -14.42 -6.32 21.39
C GLN A 21 -14.56 -7.28 20.21
N THR A 22 -13.55 -7.36 19.34
CA THR A 22 -13.52 -8.37 18.28
C THR A 22 -13.38 -9.78 18.86
N ILE A 23 -12.51 -9.98 19.86
CA ILE A 23 -12.40 -11.25 20.58
C ILE A 23 -13.71 -11.59 21.30
N ASP A 24 -14.38 -10.61 21.92
CA ASP A 24 -15.65 -10.85 22.62
C ASP A 24 -16.79 -11.21 21.66
N ARG A 25 -16.87 -10.56 20.49
CA ARG A 25 -17.78 -10.99 19.42
C ARG A 25 -17.49 -12.41 18.97
N LEU A 26 -16.23 -12.78 18.76
CA LEU A 26 -15.84 -14.15 18.39
C LEU A 26 -16.19 -15.18 19.48
N LYS A 27 -16.00 -14.84 20.76
CA LYS A 27 -16.42 -15.68 21.89
C LYS A 27 -17.93 -15.90 21.91
N ALA A 28 -18.71 -14.86 21.60
CA ALA A 28 -20.17 -14.93 21.58
C ALA A 28 -20.68 -15.73 20.36
N GLU A 29 -20.10 -15.50 19.18
CA GLU A 29 -20.46 -16.18 17.93
C GLU A 29 -20.07 -17.67 17.93
N LYS A 30 -19.06 -18.06 18.72
CA LYS A 30 -18.53 -19.43 18.80
C LYS A 30 -18.36 -20.06 17.41
N PRO A 31 -17.63 -19.40 16.48
CA PRO A 31 -17.46 -19.93 15.13
C PRO A 31 -16.88 -21.34 15.22
N HIS A 32 -17.50 -22.29 14.50
CA HIS A 32 -17.11 -23.71 14.53
C HIS A 32 -17.12 -24.36 15.94
N GLY A 33 -17.87 -23.81 16.90
CA GLY A 33 -17.92 -24.32 18.27
C GLY A 33 -16.68 -24.01 19.11
N LEU A 34 -15.83 -23.08 18.67
CA LEU A 34 -14.60 -22.71 19.38
C LEU A 34 -14.91 -21.96 20.69
N THR A 35 -14.34 -22.45 21.80
CA THR A 35 -14.23 -21.70 23.06
C THR A 35 -12.90 -20.95 23.10
N ILE A 36 -12.93 -19.62 23.26
CA ILE A 36 -11.74 -18.75 23.27
C ILE A 36 -11.51 -18.20 24.68
N ASN A 37 -10.32 -18.44 25.22
CA ASN A 37 -9.82 -17.79 26.43
C ASN A 37 -8.76 -16.77 26.03
N LEU A 38 -8.77 -15.60 26.68
CA LEU A 38 -7.82 -14.53 26.41
C LEU A 38 -7.15 -14.12 27.73
N ASP A 39 -5.83 -14.16 27.74
CA ASP A 39 -5.00 -13.46 28.72
C ASP A 39 -4.26 -12.32 28.00
N TYR A 40 -3.97 -11.23 28.69
CA TYR A 40 -3.19 -10.15 28.09
C TYR A 40 -2.35 -9.38 29.11
N THR A 41 -1.29 -8.75 28.61
CA THR A 41 -0.48 -7.76 29.32
C THR A 41 -0.57 -6.44 28.58
N GLU A 42 -0.83 -5.36 29.30
CA GLU A 42 -0.85 -4.00 28.76
C GLU A 42 0.38 -3.20 29.18
N ASN A 43 0.54 -2.00 28.60
CA ASN A 43 1.66 -1.10 28.88
C ASN A 43 3.04 -1.73 28.62
N VAL A 44 3.15 -2.58 27.60
CA VAL A 44 4.41 -3.22 27.22
C VAL A 44 5.20 -2.31 26.29
N ALA A 45 6.30 -1.74 26.78
CA ALA A 45 7.20 -0.94 25.95
C ALA A 45 7.88 -1.81 24.86
N PRO A 46 8.17 -1.28 23.66
CA PRO A 46 8.81 -2.05 22.59
C PRO A 46 10.09 -2.82 23.00
N PRO A 47 11.02 -2.24 23.80
CA PRO A 47 12.21 -2.98 24.27
C PRO A 47 11.88 -4.18 25.18
N ASP A 48 10.72 -4.16 25.83
CA ASP A 48 10.27 -5.22 26.73
C ASP A 48 9.45 -6.30 26.02
N ALA A 49 9.04 -6.06 24.78
CA ALA A 49 8.09 -6.91 24.06
C ALA A 49 8.60 -8.36 23.94
N GLU A 50 9.88 -8.57 23.59
CA GLU A 50 10.46 -9.91 23.48
C GLU A 50 10.37 -10.67 24.81
N ARG A 51 10.78 -10.03 25.90
CA ARG A 51 10.75 -10.64 27.24
C ARG A 51 9.34 -11.05 27.65
N VAL A 52 8.35 -10.18 27.46
CA VAL A 52 6.96 -10.45 27.85
C VAL A 52 6.32 -11.52 26.97
N LEU A 53 6.54 -11.47 25.65
CA LEU A 53 6.06 -12.48 24.72
C LEU A 53 6.66 -13.86 25.02
N ARG A 54 7.96 -13.92 25.33
CA ARG A 54 8.67 -15.13 25.71
C ARG A 54 8.08 -15.77 26.97
N GLN A 55 7.76 -14.96 27.99
CA GLN A 55 7.12 -15.46 29.21
C GLN A 55 5.79 -16.15 28.92
N TYR A 56 4.97 -15.62 28.01
CA TYR A 56 3.76 -16.30 27.57
C TYR A 56 4.06 -17.61 26.84
N ALA A 57 5.04 -17.59 25.93
CA ALA A 57 5.43 -18.78 25.15
C ALA A 57 5.96 -19.92 26.04
N GLU A 58 6.80 -19.62 27.03
CA GLU A 58 7.39 -20.59 27.97
C GLU A 58 6.34 -21.33 28.81
N THR A 59 5.14 -20.76 28.99
CA THR A 59 4.06 -21.46 29.71
C THR A 59 3.53 -22.68 28.96
N GLY A 60 3.71 -22.76 27.64
CA GLY A 60 3.09 -23.78 26.79
C GLY A 60 1.55 -23.73 26.74
N LYS A 61 0.91 -22.72 27.35
CA LYS A 61 -0.55 -22.63 27.51
C LYS A 61 -1.27 -22.16 26.23
N TYR A 62 -0.60 -21.34 25.42
CA TYR A 62 -1.24 -20.54 24.37
C TYR A 62 -1.00 -21.11 22.98
N GLN A 63 -2.07 -21.18 22.19
CA GLN A 63 -1.97 -21.56 20.77
C GLN A 63 -1.74 -20.34 19.88
N ILE A 64 -2.13 -19.16 20.36
CA ILE A 64 -1.92 -17.88 19.67
C ILE A 64 -1.31 -16.89 20.65
N ILE A 65 -0.25 -16.20 20.25
CA ILE A 65 0.27 -15.04 20.96
C ILE A 65 0.23 -13.84 20.01
N TRP A 66 -0.48 -12.79 20.42
CA TRP A 66 -0.72 -11.59 19.62
C TRP A 66 0.10 -10.40 20.12
N ALA A 67 0.96 -9.84 19.27
CA ALA A 67 1.72 -8.63 19.54
C ALA A 67 1.03 -7.40 18.92
N HIS A 68 0.25 -6.66 19.70
CA HIS A 68 -0.66 -5.62 19.19
C HIS A 68 -0.01 -4.23 19.11
N SER A 69 1.14 -4.12 18.44
CA SER A 69 1.80 -2.85 18.08
C SER A 69 2.97 -3.10 17.11
N ALA A 70 3.88 -2.13 16.97
CA ALA A 70 5.17 -2.25 16.31
C ALA A 70 6.15 -3.17 17.09
N PHE A 71 5.75 -4.42 17.31
CA PHE A 71 6.51 -5.45 18.05
C PHE A 71 7.08 -6.54 17.11
N GLY A 72 7.13 -6.27 15.80
CA GLY A 72 7.58 -7.24 14.79
C GLY A 72 8.96 -7.81 15.08
N ASP A 73 9.92 -6.98 15.53
CA ASP A 73 11.28 -7.44 15.84
C ASP A 73 11.30 -8.52 16.94
N ALA A 74 10.48 -8.37 17.98
CA ALA A 74 10.35 -9.38 19.03
C ALA A 74 9.72 -10.68 18.52
N VAL A 75 8.69 -10.57 17.68
CA VAL A 75 8.04 -11.73 17.05
C VAL A 75 9.00 -12.46 16.09
N LYS A 76 9.87 -11.73 15.40
CA LYS A 76 10.87 -12.28 14.48
C LYS A 76 11.83 -13.24 15.19
N VAL A 77 12.26 -12.88 16.39
CA VAL A 77 13.13 -13.71 17.24
C VAL A 77 12.37 -14.95 17.72
N LEU A 78 11.19 -14.75 18.31
CA LEU A 78 10.49 -15.81 19.05
C LEU A 78 9.78 -16.84 18.16
N LYS A 79 9.37 -16.47 16.93
CA LYS A 79 8.62 -17.39 16.06
C LYS A 79 9.40 -18.67 15.70
N ASP A 80 10.73 -18.57 15.62
CA ASP A 80 11.58 -19.70 15.26
C ASP A 80 11.94 -20.55 16.48
N GLU A 81 11.93 -19.95 17.67
CA GLU A 81 12.13 -20.64 18.95
C GLU A 81 10.87 -21.42 19.39
N TYR A 82 9.68 -20.91 19.07
CA TYR A 82 8.39 -21.51 19.44
C TYR A 82 7.52 -21.77 18.19
N PRO A 83 7.89 -22.75 17.35
CA PRO A 83 7.27 -22.98 16.03
C PRO A 83 5.81 -23.49 16.11
N ASP A 84 5.41 -24.05 17.26
CA ASP A 84 4.05 -24.58 17.48
C ASP A 84 3.06 -23.49 17.91
N ILE A 85 3.53 -22.26 18.15
CA ILE A 85 2.69 -21.12 18.53
C ILE A 85 2.35 -20.31 17.27
N LEU A 86 1.06 -19.98 17.11
CA LEU A 86 0.62 -19.03 16.09
C LEU A 86 0.97 -17.60 16.54
N TRP A 87 2.04 -17.06 15.97
CA TRP A 87 2.41 -15.66 16.18
C TRP A 87 1.57 -14.74 15.29
N ALA A 88 0.88 -13.80 15.92
CA ALA A 88 0.13 -12.75 15.24
C ALA A 88 0.64 -11.38 15.69
N TYR A 89 0.59 -10.40 14.81
CA TYR A 89 0.99 -9.03 15.13
C TYR A 89 0.25 -8.03 14.24
N SER A 90 0.17 -6.79 14.69
CA SER A 90 -0.59 -5.73 14.02
C SER A 90 -0.02 -4.37 14.37
N GLY A 91 -0.02 -3.44 13.42
CA GLY A 91 0.54 -2.10 13.61
C GLY A 91 1.47 -1.72 12.46
N SER A 92 1.69 -0.42 12.28
CA SER A 92 2.55 0.13 11.24
C SER A 92 4.03 -0.14 11.51
N GLY A 93 4.82 -0.34 10.45
CA GLY A 93 6.28 -0.50 10.54
C GLY A 93 6.77 -1.93 10.76
N ASN A 94 5.87 -2.93 10.79
CA ASN A 94 6.25 -4.33 10.87
C ASN A 94 6.54 -4.91 9.47
N GLU A 95 7.57 -5.75 9.36
CA GLU A 95 7.82 -6.57 8.17
C GLU A 95 6.95 -7.85 8.18
N PRO A 96 6.71 -8.53 7.04
CA PRO A 96 6.02 -9.83 7.02
C PRO A 96 6.88 -10.92 7.69
N LEU A 97 6.36 -11.52 8.76
CA LEU A 97 7.03 -12.49 9.63
C LEU A 97 6.14 -13.72 9.83
N GLY A 98 6.72 -14.89 9.66
CA GLY A 98 5.99 -16.15 9.74
C GLY A 98 4.99 -16.33 8.60
N GLY A 99 4.36 -17.49 8.52
CA GLY A 99 3.42 -17.75 7.44
C GLY A 99 2.08 -17.02 7.59
N ASN A 100 1.72 -16.56 8.81
CA ASN A 100 0.41 -15.94 9.12
C ASN A 100 0.33 -14.45 8.81
N ALA A 101 1.33 -13.90 8.12
CA ALA A 101 1.29 -12.55 7.60
C ALA A 101 0.10 -12.41 6.64
N TYR A 102 -0.94 -11.71 7.11
CA TYR A 102 -2.16 -11.47 6.36
C TYR A 102 -1.95 -10.28 5.43
N TRP A 103 -2.01 -10.53 4.13
CA TRP A 103 -2.08 -9.48 3.13
C TRP A 103 -3.31 -9.72 2.26
N SER A 104 -3.94 -8.65 1.80
CA SER A 104 -5.24 -8.71 1.14
C SER A 104 -5.21 -9.45 -0.20
N HIS A 105 -6.40 -9.84 -0.67
CA HIS A 105 -6.69 -10.31 -2.03
C HIS A 105 -5.94 -9.48 -3.09
N PRO A 106 -5.62 -10.05 -4.28
CA PRO A 106 -5.03 -9.28 -5.36
C PRO A 106 -5.90 -8.07 -5.63
N VAL A 107 -5.29 -6.88 -5.55
CA VAL A 107 -5.96 -5.61 -5.84
C VAL A 107 -6.20 -5.50 -7.34
N PHE A 108 -5.17 -5.87 -8.10
CA PHE A 108 -5.12 -5.74 -9.55
C PHE A 108 -5.40 -7.06 -10.26
N ALA A 109 -5.98 -6.97 -11.45
CA ALA A 109 -6.13 -8.12 -12.35
C ALA A 109 -4.78 -8.60 -12.93
N ASN A 110 -3.83 -7.66 -13.07
CA ASN A 110 -2.45 -7.95 -13.45
C ASN A 110 -1.63 -8.34 -12.20
N ALA A 111 -1.20 -9.59 -12.11
CA ALA A 111 -0.43 -10.11 -10.99
C ALA A 111 0.90 -9.37 -10.79
N LEU A 112 1.58 -8.99 -11.89
CA LEU A 112 2.86 -8.27 -11.83
C LEU A 112 2.78 -6.96 -11.05
N TRP A 113 1.64 -6.26 -11.10
CA TRP A 113 1.48 -5.02 -10.36
C TRP A 113 1.52 -5.21 -8.84
N ASN A 114 1.27 -6.41 -8.33
CA ASN A 114 1.41 -6.71 -6.91
C ASN A 114 2.87 -7.08 -6.52
N GLY A 115 3.77 -7.23 -7.50
CA GLY A 115 5.19 -7.48 -7.26
C GLY A 115 5.96 -6.22 -6.85
N SER A 116 7.20 -6.39 -6.38
CA SER A 116 8.02 -5.33 -5.78
C SER A 116 9.37 -5.10 -6.46
N GLY A 117 9.68 -5.81 -7.54
CA GLY A 117 10.94 -5.64 -8.28
C GLY A 117 11.38 -6.87 -9.06
N TRP A 118 12.47 -6.72 -9.80
CA TRP A 118 13.13 -7.81 -10.51
C TRP A 118 14.25 -8.41 -9.68
N LEU A 119 14.42 -9.73 -9.78
CA LEU A 119 15.60 -10.45 -9.35
C LEU A 119 16.44 -10.82 -10.57
N GLU A 120 17.73 -10.56 -10.55
CA GLU A 120 18.67 -11.03 -11.56
C GLU A 120 19.35 -12.31 -11.09
N PHE A 121 19.36 -13.34 -11.94
CA PHE A 121 19.86 -14.66 -11.56
C PHE A 121 20.60 -15.37 -12.70
N ALA A 122 21.60 -16.17 -12.33
CA ALA A 122 22.23 -17.15 -13.20
C ALA A 122 21.48 -18.49 -13.13
N PRO A 123 21.62 -19.40 -14.12
CA PRO A 123 21.00 -20.71 -14.07
C PRO A 123 21.26 -21.45 -12.74
N GLY A 124 20.20 -21.99 -12.12
CA GLY A 124 20.26 -22.69 -10.84
C GLY A 124 20.26 -21.81 -9.59
N GLN A 125 20.22 -20.47 -9.72
CA GLN A 125 20.20 -19.54 -8.60
C GLN A 125 18.81 -18.90 -8.37
N TRP A 126 18.55 -18.46 -7.14
CA TRP A 126 17.34 -17.70 -6.83
C TRP A 126 17.39 -16.26 -7.39
N GLY A 127 18.53 -15.60 -7.24
CA GLY A 127 18.77 -14.25 -7.75
C GLY A 127 18.83 -13.17 -6.69
N ASN A 128 19.32 -12.01 -7.10
CA ASN A 128 19.47 -10.81 -6.27
C ASN A 128 18.61 -9.69 -6.81
N GLN A 129 18.06 -8.86 -5.92
CA GLN A 129 17.25 -7.72 -6.31
C GLN A 129 18.03 -6.73 -7.17
N VAL A 130 17.38 -6.21 -8.22
CA VAL A 130 17.90 -5.16 -9.08
C VAL A 130 17.06 -3.90 -8.90
N HIS A 131 17.73 -2.75 -8.91
CA HIS A 131 17.09 -1.44 -8.75
C HIS A 131 16.95 -0.73 -10.10
N PHE A 132 15.93 0.14 -10.20
CA PHE A 132 15.59 0.87 -11.43
C PHE A 132 16.39 2.16 -11.60
N GLU A 133 16.70 2.85 -10.51
CA GLU A 133 17.39 4.15 -10.52
C GLU A 133 18.72 4.09 -11.29
N GLY A 134 18.88 4.98 -12.29
CA GLY A 134 20.10 5.06 -13.08
C GLY A 134 20.48 3.76 -13.82
N ASN A 135 19.58 2.78 -13.93
CA ASN A 135 19.87 1.47 -14.50
C ASN A 135 19.35 1.37 -15.94
N PRO A 136 20.23 1.41 -16.96
CA PRO A 136 19.81 1.38 -18.37
C PRO A 136 19.22 0.04 -18.80
N GLN A 137 19.30 -1.01 -17.97
CA GLN A 137 18.65 -2.29 -18.23
C GLN A 137 17.13 -2.17 -18.34
N PHE A 138 16.52 -1.16 -17.72
CA PHE A 138 15.08 -0.97 -17.69
C PHE A 138 14.67 0.33 -18.39
N ASN A 139 13.47 0.36 -18.97
CA ASN A 139 12.85 1.61 -19.42
C ASN A 139 12.12 2.31 -18.26
N ALA A 140 11.49 3.47 -18.53
CA ALA A 140 10.76 4.24 -17.52
C ALA A 140 9.58 3.49 -16.87
N ASN A 141 9.08 2.43 -17.50
CA ASN A 141 8.04 1.55 -16.97
C ASN A 141 8.61 0.32 -16.23
N GLY A 142 9.93 0.26 -16.01
CA GLY A 142 10.57 -0.86 -15.32
C GLY A 142 10.64 -2.15 -16.15
N LEU A 143 10.37 -2.08 -17.46
CA LEU A 143 10.46 -3.23 -18.36
C LEU A 143 11.89 -3.41 -18.87
N PRO A 144 12.40 -4.65 -18.95
CA PRO A 144 13.77 -4.89 -19.37
C PRO A 144 13.97 -4.61 -20.87
N GLN A 145 15.03 -3.86 -21.18
CA GLN A 145 15.48 -3.57 -22.53
C GLN A 145 16.49 -4.60 -23.04
N TYR A 146 17.23 -5.23 -22.13
CA TYR A 146 18.18 -6.30 -22.40
C TYR A 146 18.39 -7.15 -21.14
N LEU A 147 19.04 -8.31 -21.31
CA LEU A 147 19.55 -9.12 -20.20
C LEU A 147 21.08 -9.04 -20.18
N LYS A 148 21.67 -9.01 -18.99
CA LYS A 148 23.14 -9.08 -18.87
C LYS A 148 23.63 -10.47 -19.32
N PRO A 149 24.82 -10.58 -19.93
CA PRO A 149 25.34 -11.87 -20.40
C PRO A 149 25.33 -12.95 -19.31
N GLY A 150 24.74 -14.11 -19.60
CA GLY A 150 24.65 -15.25 -18.68
C GLY A 150 23.60 -15.10 -17.56
N LEU A 151 22.88 -13.97 -17.50
CA LEU A 151 21.88 -13.70 -16.47
C LEU A 151 20.47 -13.60 -17.08
N LYS A 152 19.48 -13.87 -16.23
CA LYS A 152 18.04 -13.78 -16.51
C LYS A 152 17.37 -12.92 -15.46
N LEU A 153 16.14 -12.51 -15.73
CA LEU A 153 15.33 -11.79 -14.75
C LEU A 153 14.18 -12.65 -14.26
N ARG A 154 13.84 -12.52 -12.99
CA ARG A 154 12.67 -13.12 -12.36
C ARG A 154 11.84 -12.03 -11.70
N ALA A 155 10.56 -11.98 -12.03
CA ALA A 155 9.58 -11.24 -11.25
C ALA A 155 8.86 -12.21 -10.33
N VAL A 156 8.78 -11.84 -9.07
CA VAL A 156 7.91 -12.50 -8.12
C VAL A 156 6.52 -11.87 -8.26
N VAL A 157 5.51 -12.67 -8.57
CA VAL A 157 4.16 -12.20 -8.95
C VAL A 157 3.14 -12.39 -7.82
N TYR A 158 3.60 -12.49 -6.58
CA TYR A 158 2.73 -12.68 -5.42
C TYR A 158 1.84 -11.45 -5.18
N ALA A 159 0.52 -11.64 -5.25
CA ALA A 159 -0.35 -11.07 -4.24
C ALA A 159 -0.12 -11.92 -2.97
N LEU A 160 0.52 -11.35 -1.96
CA LEU A 160 0.90 -12.00 -0.71
C LEU A 160 -0.18 -12.93 -0.13
N HIS A 161 -0.07 -14.24 -0.38
CA HIS A 161 -0.77 -15.31 0.33
C HIS A 161 0.12 -16.55 0.34
N ALA A 162 1.18 -16.50 1.15
CA ALA A 162 1.76 -17.74 1.63
C ALA A 162 0.66 -18.41 2.47
N ASN A 163 0.38 -19.70 2.24
CA ASN A 163 -0.23 -20.52 3.27
C ASN A 163 0.82 -20.57 4.38
N PRO A 164 0.60 -19.97 5.55
CA PRO A 164 1.27 -20.52 6.72
C PRO A 164 0.89 -21.98 6.83
N GLY A 165 1.87 -22.86 6.84
CA GLY A 165 1.74 -24.00 7.72
C GLY A 165 1.82 -23.47 9.17
N PRO A 166 0.87 -23.79 10.06
CA PRO A 166 -0.38 -24.54 9.87
C PRO A 166 -1.62 -23.64 9.64
N ARG A 167 -2.47 -23.98 8.64
CA ARG A 167 -3.78 -23.36 8.36
C ARG A 167 -4.94 -24.30 8.77
N PRO A 168 -5.94 -23.85 9.57
CA PRO A 168 -7.15 -24.62 9.84
C PRO A 168 -7.89 -25.00 8.56
N ALA A 169 -8.33 -26.26 8.44
CA ALA A 169 -9.00 -26.75 7.23
C ALA A 169 -10.26 -25.95 6.84
N SER A 170 -10.95 -25.35 7.82
CA SER A 170 -12.16 -24.55 7.65
C SER A 170 -11.94 -23.16 7.06
N TRP A 171 -10.72 -22.62 7.09
CA TRP A 171 -10.43 -21.32 6.48
C TRP A 171 -10.42 -21.45 4.94
N PRO A 172 -10.84 -20.44 4.17
CA PRO A 172 -10.65 -20.48 2.73
C PRO A 172 -9.16 -20.59 2.40
N ASP A 173 -8.78 -21.51 1.52
CA ASP A 173 -7.40 -21.61 1.05
C ASP A 173 -7.10 -20.44 0.11
N ARG A 174 -6.36 -19.46 0.62
CA ARG A 174 -6.04 -18.21 -0.10
C ARG A 174 -4.76 -18.30 -0.94
N THR A 175 -4.04 -19.43 -0.92
CA THR A 175 -2.95 -19.70 -1.89
C THR A 175 -3.45 -19.89 -3.32
N ARG A 176 -4.78 -19.87 -3.51
CA ARG A 176 -5.43 -20.30 -4.74
C ARG A 176 -5.85 -19.16 -5.65
N LEU A 177 -5.48 -17.92 -5.35
CA LEU A 177 -5.86 -16.74 -6.14
C LEU A 177 -5.33 -16.76 -7.58
N ALA A 178 -4.29 -17.56 -7.85
CA ALA A 178 -3.78 -17.83 -9.19
C ALA A 178 -4.06 -19.26 -9.69
N ARG A 179 -5.03 -19.99 -9.09
CA ARG A 179 -5.49 -21.28 -9.60
C ARG A 179 -6.53 -21.07 -10.68
N GLY A 180 -6.20 -21.51 -11.88
CA GLY A 180 -7.02 -21.31 -13.06
C GLY A 180 -6.22 -20.95 -14.28
N LYS A 181 -6.91 -20.32 -15.23
CA LYS A 181 -6.34 -19.79 -16.45
C LYS A 181 -5.56 -18.52 -16.14
N VAL A 182 -4.25 -18.61 -16.25
CA VAL A 182 -3.34 -17.47 -16.22
C VAL A 182 -2.88 -17.20 -17.64
N VAL A 183 -2.87 -15.93 -18.02
CA VAL A 183 -2.42 -15.50 -19.35
C VAL A 183 -1.26 -14.53 -19.19
N VAL A 184 -0.12 -14.87 -19.77
CA VAL A 184 1.04 -13.98 -19.88
C VAL A 184 1.04 -13.36 -21.27
N THR A 185 1.04 -12.03 -21.36
CA THR A 185 1.10 -11.30 -22.63
C THR A 185 2.21 -10.26 -22.59
N TRP A 186 2.89 -10.05 -23.72
CA TRP A 186 3.88 -9.00 -23.85
C TRP A 186 3.88 -8.34 -25.25
N LYS A 187 4.46 -7.14 -25.32
CA LYS A 187 4.81 -6.45 -26.57
C LYS A 187 6.31 -6.28 -26.65
N GLY A 188 6.88 -6.54 -27.81
CA GLY A 188 8.32 -6.73 -27.99
C GLY A 188 8.65 -8.18 -28.33
N GLU A 189 9.94 -8.50 -28.48
CA GLU A 189 10.40 -9.87 -28.73
C GLU A 189 11.19 -10.40 -27.53
N ALA A 190 10.67 -11.44 -26.89
CA ALA A 190 11.21 -12.00 -25.66
C ALA A 190 10.78 -13.45 -25.45
N ASP A 191 11.48 -14.16 -24.58
CA ASP A 191 11.07 -15.44 -24.03
C ASP A 191 10.67 -15.25 -22.57
N ILE A 192 9.37 -15.30 -22.28
CA ILE A 192 8.81 -15.04 -20.96
C ILE A 192 8.02 -16.24 -20.47
N ARG A 193 8.37 -16.77 -19.31
CA ARG A 193 7.84 -18.06 -18.84
C ARG A 193 7.28 -17.92 -17.42
N ALA A 194 6.11 -18.50 -17.20
CA ALA A 194 5.55 -18.66 -15.86
C ALA A 194 6.04 -19.98 -15.23
N ASP A 195 6.21 -20.00 -13.92
CA ASP A 195 6.48 -21.24 -13.18
C ASP A 195 5.22 -22.05 -12.91
N GLY A 196 5.36 -23.38 -12.82
CA GLY A 196 4.24 -24.29 -12.59
C GLY A 196 3.18 -24.26 -13.70
N GLY A 197 2.00 -24.78 -13.38
CA GLY A 197 0.87 -24.86 -14.31
C GLY A 197 1.07 -25.86 -15.47
N VAL A 198 -0.02 -26.16 -16.16
CA VAL A 198 0.00 -26.88 -17.43
C VAL A 198 -0.10 -25.86 -18.55
N TYR A 199 0.94 -25.78 -19.39
CA TYR A 199 0.93 -24.91 -20.57
C TYR A 199 -0.13 -25.38 -21.58
N VAL A 200 -0.84 -24.44 -22.19
CA VAL A 200 -1.91 -24.69 -23.16
C VAL A 200 -1.48 -24.16 -24.52
N GLU A 201 -1.12 -25.06 -25.43
CA GLU A 201 -0.58 -24.71 -26.75
C GLU A 201 -1.64 -24.03 -27.62
N GLU A 202 -2.87 -24.55 -27.60
CA GLU A 202 -3.96 -24.10 -28.46
C GLU A 202 -4.42 -22.67 -28.15
N GLU A 203 -4.09 -22.15 -26.97
CA GLU A 203 -4.43 -20.78 -26.54
C GLU A 203 -3.21 -19.84 -26.52
N SER A 204 -2.03 -20.34 -26.91
CA SER A 204 -0.76 -19.61 -26.92
C SER A 204 -0.35 -19.25 -28.35
N SER A 205 0.50 -18.22 -28.50
CA SER A 205 0.92 -17.73 -29.82
C SER A 205 2.15 -18.46 -30.40
N GLY A 206 2.62 -19.51 -29.74
CA GLY A 206 3.85 -20.23 -30.06
C GLY A 206 4.34 -21.03 -28.86
N PRO A 207 5.44 -21.79 -28.98
CA PRO A 207 5.86 -22.81 -28.02
C PRO A 207 6.05 -22.31 -26.58
N SER A 208 6.02 -23.23 -25.62
CA SER A 208 6.22 -22.98 -24.18
C SER A 208 7.60 -22.40 -23.83
N THR A 209 8.57 -22.53 -24.75
CA THR A 209 9.93 -21.97 -24.64
C THR A 209 10.35 -21.33 -25.96
N GLY A 210 11.31 -20.41 -25.93
CA GLY A 210 11.81 -19.69 -27.10
C GLY A 210 11.23 -18.29 -27.19
N SER A 211 11.88 -17.43 -27.98
CA SER A 211 11.47 -16.04 -28.14
C SER A 211 10.19 -15.95 -29.00
N LEU A 212 9.22 -15.14 -28.58
CA LEU A 212 8.05 -14.79 -29.38
C LEU A 212 7.95 -13.28 -29.55
N VAL A 213 7.54 -12.87 -30.74
CA VAL A 213 7.16 -11.50 -31.08
C VAL A 213 5.75 -11.22 -30.59
N ASP A 214 5.57 -10.18 -29.77
CA ASP A 214 4.29 -9.77 -29.18
C ASP A 214 3.52 -10.97 -28.59
N GLY A 215 4.21 -11.72 -27.74
CA GLY A 215 3.82 -13.08 -27.40
C GLY A 215 2.68 -13.20 -26.39
N ARG A 216 2.08 -14.40 -26.41
CA ARG A 216 1.05 -14.87 -25.50
C ARG A 216 1.37 -16.30 -25.06
N ARG A 217 1.38 -16.54 -23.75
CA ARG A 217 1.43 -17.90 -23.19
C ARG A 217 0.35 -18.11 -22.14
N VAL A 218 -0.34 -19.23 -22.26
CA VAL A 218 -1.46 -19.58 -21.38
C VAL A 218 -1.11 -20.80 -20.55
N TYR A 219 -1.46 -20.73 -19.26
CA TYR A 219 -1.20 -21.77 -18.28
C TYR A 219 -2.48 -22.10 -17.50
N ARG A 220 -2.65 -23.37 -17.14
CA ARG A 220 -3.73 -23.87 -16.28
C ARG A 220 -3.16 -24.37 -14.96
N TYR A 221 -3.54 -23.71 -13.88
CA TYR A 221 -3.13 -24.07 -12.53
C TYR A 221 -4.24 -24.81 -11.80
N SER A 222 -4.00 -26.08 -11.45
CA SER A 222 -4.94 -26.93 -10.72
C SER A 222 -4.23 -27.73 -9.61
N GLY A 223 -4.98 -28.48 -8.81
CA GLY A 223 -4.40 -29.35 -7.79
C GLY A 223 -3.62 -28.55 -6.73
N LYS A 224 -2.32 -28.82 -6.56
CA LYS A 224 -1.43 -28.04 -5.67
C LYS A 224 -0.64 -26.94 -6.41
N SER A 225 -0.70 -26.93 -7.75
CA SER A 225 0.04 -25.98 -8.57
C SER A 225 -0.56 -24.57 -8.46
N HIS A 226 0.30 -23.56 -8.45
CA HIS A 226 -0.04 -22.14 -8.45
C HIS A 226 1.11 -21.36 -9.08
N LEU A 227 0.83 -20.16 -9.57
CA LEU A 227 1.83 -19.24 -10.08
C LEU A 227 2.58 -18.60 -8.90
N GLY A 228 3.91 -18.71 -8.88
CA GLY A 228 4.78 -18.06 -7.89
C GLY A 228 5.69 -17.00 -8.50
N SER A 229 6.13 -17.20 -9.73
CA SER A 229 7.08 -16.33 -10.40
C SER A 229 6.99 -16.40 -11.93
N LEU A 230 7.57 -15.38 -12.57
CA LEU A 230 7.77 -15.30 -13.99
C LEU A 230 9.25 -15.04 -14.28
N THR A 231 9.81 -15.70 -15.28
CA THR A 231 11.16 -15.45 -15.77
C THR A 231 11.14 -14.80 -17.14
N VAL A 232 12.11 -13.92 -17.35
CA VAL A 232 12.48 -13.40 -18.67
C VAL A 232 13.80 -14.08 -19.04
N ASP A 233 13.69 -15.05 -19.93
CA ASP A 233 14.78 -15.93 -20.37
C ASP A 233 15.58 -15.33 -21.54
N SER A 234 14.96 -14.47 -22.35
CA SER A 234 15.61 -13.65 -23.36
C SER A 234 14.82 -12.37 -23.65
N VAL A 235 15.51 -11.33 -24.10
CA VAL A 235 14.93 -10.10 -24.66
C VAL A 235 15.73 -9.73 -25.89
N ASN A 236 15.08 -9.48 -27.02
CA ASN A 236 15.74 -8.91 -28.20
C ASN A 236 15.93 -7.40 -27.97
N SER A 237 17.18 -6.94 -27.83
CA SER A 237 17.47 -5.53 -27.58
C SER A 237 17.12 -4.60 -28.76
N ASN A 238 16.93 -5.14 -29.96
CA ASN A 238 16.43 -4.37 -31.13
C ASN A 238 14.89 -4.25 -31.13
N ARG A 239 14.20 -5.03 -30.30
CA ARG A 239 12.75 -4.98 -30.12
C ARG A 239 12.39 -5.25 -28.65
N PRO A 240 12.81 -4.37 -27.72
CA PRO A 240 12.68 -4.59 -26.29
C PRO A 240 11.20 -4.58 -25.84
N LEU A 241 10.97 -4.98 -24.59
CA LEU A 241 9.62 -5.01 -24.03
C LEU A 241 9.04 -3.61 -23.88
N THR A 242 7.82 -3.42 -24.41
CA THR A 242 7.02 -2.20 -24.24
C THR A 242 5.75 -2.43 -23.41
N ASP A 243 5.34 -3.69 -23.26
CA ASP A 243 4.30 -4.11 -22.32
C ASP A 243 4.56 -5.53 -21.82
N LEU A 244 4.13 -5.82 -20.59
CA LEU A 244 4.15 -7.14 -19.99
C LEU A 244 3.05 -7.23 -18.92
N LYS A 245 2.17 -8.22 -19.07
CA LYS A 245 1.05 -8.48 -18.17
C LYS A 245 0.96 -9.95 -17.82
N VAL A 246 0.50 -10.22 -16.60
CA VAL A 246 0.18 -11.55 -16.10
C VAL A 246 -1.24 -11.49 -15.57
N TRP A 247 -2.19 -11.90 -16.40
CA TRP A 247 -3.61 -11.83 -16.10
C TRP A 247 -4.01 -13.00 -15.21
N LEU A 248 -4.57 -12.66 -14.04
CA LEU A 248 -5.11 -13.63 -13.10
C LEU A 248 -6.41 -14.27 -13.64
N PRO A 249 -6.77 -15.47 -13.16
CA PRO A 249 -8.04 -16.11 -13.50
C PRO A 249 -9.25 -15.23 -13.15
N ASP A 250 -10.32 -15.29 -13.95
CA ASP A 250 -11.58 -14.65 -13.58
C ASP A 250 -12.26 -15.52 -12.49
N PRO A 251 -12.54 -15.01 -11.28
CA PRO A 251 -13.14 -15.82 -10.23
C PRO A 251 -14.55 -16.34 -10.56
N ALA A 252 -15.24 -15.79 -11.57
CA ALA A 252 -16.53 -16.31 -12.03
C ALA A 252 -16.38 -17.60 -12.88
N ASP A 253 -15.25 -17.76 -13.57
CA ASP A 253 -14.93 -18.94 -14.37
C ASP A 253 -13.41 -19.18 -14.40
N PRO A 254 -12.83 -19.59 -13.25
CA PRO A 254 -11.38 -19.55 -13.06
C PRO A 254 -10.65 -20.51 -13.99
N MET A 255 -11.28 -21.59 -14.46
CA MET A 255 -10.59 -22.55 -15.34
C MET A 255 -10.58 -22.15 -16.81
N ASN A 256 -11.48 -21.26 -17.26
CA ASN A 256 -11.63 -20.96 -18.69
C ASN A 256 -11.47 -19.48 -19.04
N ALA A 257 -11.61 -18.58 -18.07
CA ALA A 257 -11.51 -17.13 -18.25
C ALA A 257 -10.37 -16.51 -17.43
N ALA A 258 -9.78 -15.45 -17.96
CA ALA A 258 -8.78 -14.62 -17.31
C ALA A 258 -9.23 -13.15 -17.33
N LEU A 259 -8.68 -12.33 -16.44
CA LEU A 259 -9.05 -10.93 -16.24
C LEU A 259 -8.36 -9.98 -17.25
N GLU A 260 -8.14 -10.43 -18.48
CA GLU A 260 -7.50 -9.63 -19.54
C GLU A 260 -8.20 -8.28 -19.70
N ASN A 261 -7.40 -7.21 -19.82
CA ASN A 261 -7.85 -5.82 -19.98
C ASN A 261 -8.64 -5.23 -18.80
N ARG A 262 -8.76 -5.93 -17.66
CA ARG A 262 -9.31 -5.34 -16.43
C ARG A 262 -8.21 -4.66 -15.62
N LEU A 263 -8.55 -3.59 -14.90
CA LEU A 263 -7.62 -2.91 -14.01
C LEU A 263 -7.58 -3.61 -12.63
N PHE A 264 -8.74 -3.69 -11.99
CA PHE A 264 -8.91 -4.27 -10.66
C PHE A 264 -9.42 -5.70 -10.71
N HIS A 265 -9.06 -6.47 -9.69
CA HIS A 265 -9.62 -7.78 -9.47
C HIS A 265 -11.08 -7.65 -8.99
N PRO A 266 -12.05 -8.38 -9.55
CA PRO A 266 -13.46 -8.24 -9.20
C PRO A 266 -13.75 -8.59 -7.73
N THR A 267 -13.03 -9.54 -7.13
CA THR A 267 -13.14 -9.82 -5.68
C THR A 267 -12.72 -8.63 -4.80
N PHE A 268 -11.73 -7.85 -5.23
CA PHE A 268 -11.33 -6.64 -4.51
C PHE A 268 -12.42 -5.57 -4.59
N LEU A 269 -13.00 -5.34 -5.77
CA LEU A 269 -14.13 -4.42 -5.95
C LEU A 269 -15.35 -4.85 -5.14
N ALA A 270 -15.69 -6.14 -5.15
CA ALA A 270 -16.78 -6.69 -4.35
C ALA A 270 -16.55 -6.44 -2.85
N ARG A 271 -15.33 -6.66 -2.36
CA ARG A 271 -14.95 -6.42 -0.96
C ARG A 271 -15.12 -4.95 -0.55
N LEU A 272 -14.80 -4.00 -1.44
CA LEU A 272 -15.07 -2.58 -1.19
C LEU A 272 -16.58 -2.24 -1.20
N GLY A 273 -17.41 -3.14 -1.73
CA GLY A 273 -18.87 -3.07 -1.73
C GLY A 273 -19.54 -3.63 -0.47
N ASP A 274 -18.82 -4.36 0.39
CA ASP A 274 -19.37 -5.00 1.60
C ASP A 274 -19.98 -3.98 2.59
N VAL A 275 -19.52 -2.73 2.53
CA VAL A 275 -19.96 -1.63 3.40
C VAL A 275 -20.08 -0.35 2.55
N SER A 276 -21.02 0.51 2.93
CA SER A 276 -21.18 1.83 2.31
C SER A 276 -20.13 2.81 2.82
N TRP A 277 -19.02 2.93 2.09
CA TRP A 277 -17.95 3.90 2.36
C TRP A 277 -18.20 5.21 1.61
N ALA A 278 -18.00 6.36 2.26
CA ALA A 278 -18.11 7.66 1.60
C ALA A 278 -16.89 8.00 0.71
N PHE A 279 -15.70 7.60 1.16
CA PHE A 279 -14.42 7.90 0.51
C PHE A 279 -13.43 6.76 0.69
N LEU A 280 -12.39 6.73 -0.14
CA LEU A 280 -11.23 5.86 0.00
C LEU A 280 -10.01 6.72 0.35
N ARG A 281 -9.37 6.45 1.49
CA ARG A 281 -8.12 7.11 1.93
C ARG A 281 -6.91 6.30 1.48
N PHE A 282 -6.09 6.87 0.60
CA PHE A 282 -4.98 6.20 -0.07
C PHE A 282 -3.63 6.37 0.65
N MET A 283 -3.62 6.61 1.97
CA MET A 283 -2.39 6.84 2.73
C MET A 283 -1.35 5.73 2.51
N ASP A 284 -1.77 4.47 2.63
CA ASP A 284 -0.90 3.29 2.41
C ASP A 284 -0.58 3.08 0.93
N TRP A 285 -1.56 3.24 0.04
CA TRP A 285 -1.32 3.12 -1.41
C TRP A 285 -0.34 4.17 -1.93
N ASN A 286 -0.24 5.31 -1.26
CA ASN A 286 0.68 6.37 -1.63
C ASN A 286 2.08 6.23 -1.01
N ASP A 287 2.30 5.24 -0.14
CA ASP A 287 3.50 5.13 0.70
C ASP A 287 3.85 6.48 1.35
N THR A 288 2.86 7.10 2.01
CA THR A 288 2.96 8.50 2.46
C THR A 288 4.02 8.69 3.54
N ASN A 289 4.10 7.78 4.51
CA ASN A 289 5.02 7.91 5.64
C ASN A 289 6.48 7.78 5.17
N GLY A 290 7.27 8.82 5.41
CA GLY A 290 8.64 8.90 4.91
C GLY A 290 8.74 8.85 3.38
N SER A 291 7.71 9.26 2.64
CA SER A 291 7.75 9.19 1.17
C SER A 291 8.95 9.96 0.59
N PRO A 292 9.78 9.37 -0.29
CA PRO A 292 10.92 10.05 -0.90
C PRO A 292 10.53 10.94 -2.09
N GLN A 293 9.26 10.94 -2.46
CA GLN A 293 8.70 11.66 -3.61
C GLN A 293 8.75 13.18 -3.37
N LYS A 294 9.50 13.87 -4.23
CA LYS A 294 9.68 15.33 -4.18
C LYS A 294 9.21 15.98 -5.48
N ASP A 295 9.74 15.52 -6.61
CA ASP A 295 9.50 16.08 -7.93
C ASP A 295 8.51 15.22 -8.73
N TRP A 296 7.81 15.78 -9.72
CA TRP A 296 6.76 15.05 -10.46
C TRP A 296 7.25 13.73 -11.09
N ALA A 297 8.52 13.70 -11.49
CA ALA A 297 9.16 12.53 -12.06
C ALA A 297 9.47 11.41 -11.02
N ASP A 298 9.41 11.71 -9.72
CA ASP A 298 9.64 10.71 -8.67
C ASP A 298 8.46 9.74 -8.52
N ARG A 299 7.29 10.07 -9.09
CA ARG A 299 6.07 9.26 -8.95
C ARG A 299 6.15 7.97 -9.76
N ARG A 300 5.36 6.98 -9.33
CA ARG A 300 5.11 5.79 -10.13
C ARG A 300 4.19 6.11 -11.31
N LEU A 301 4.60 5.71 -12.51
CA LEU A 301 3.80 5.82 -13.72
C LEU A 301 2.76 4.67 -13.79
N PRO A 302 1.55 4.89 -14.35
CA PRO A 302 0.53 3.85 -14.46
C PRO A 302 0.93 2.69 -15.36
N GLY A 303 1.88 2.92 -16.28
CA GLY A 303 2.48 1.90 -17.14
C GLY A 303 3.57 1.07 -16.47
N HIS A 304 4.01 1.43 -15.25
CA HIS A 304 5.10 0.72 -14.58
C HIS A 304 4.74 -0.76 -14.33
N VAL A 305 5.71 -1.66 -14.45
CA VAL A 305 5.48 -3.12 -14.37
C VAL A 305 5.13 -3.60 -12.96
N PHE A 306 5.49 -2.81 -11.94
CA PHE A 306 5.16 -3.01 -10.52
C PHE A 306 4.38 -1.82 -9.97
N MET A 307 3.39 -2.04 -9.08
CA MET A 307 2.61 -1.02 -8.38
C MET A 307 2.92 -0.99 -6.88
N GLY A 308 4.21 -1.10 -6.54
CA GLY A 308 4.69 -1.01 -5.16
C GLY A 308 6.20 -1.16 -5.08
N GLY A 309 6.73 -1.06 -3.86
CA GLY A 309 8.17 -1.17 -3.59
C GLY A 309 8.95 0.12 -3.85
N VAL A 310 10.28 0.02 -3.75
CA VAL A 310 11.19 1.16 -3.91
C VAL A 310 11.41 1.45 -5.40
N LEU A 311 11.07 2.66 -5.85
CA LEU A 311 11.35 3.11 -7.21
C LEU A 311 12.73 3.78 -7.31
N ASN A 312 13.00 4.71 -6.39
CA ASN A 312 14.28 5.38 -6.24
C ASN A 312 14.73 5.30 -4.77
N ARG A 313 15.89 4.70 -4.55
CA ARG A 313 16.56 4.62 -3.25
C ARG A 313 17.02 6.01 -2.84
N ARG A 314 16.45 6.48 -1.74
CA ARG A 314 16.69 7.81 -1.19
C ARG A 314 16.22 7.80 0.26
N ALA A 315 17.02 8.44 1.11
CA ALA A 315 16.65 8.70 2.49
C ALA A 315 15.38 9.59 2.57
N PRO A 316 14.43 9.29 3.47
CA PRO A 316 13.16 10.02 3.59
C PRO A 316 13.30 11.42 4.22
N ALA A 317 14.39 11.65 4.95
CA ALA A 317 14.73 12.92 5.60
C ALA A 317 16.24 12.94 5.91
N PRO A 318 16.85 14.12 6.07
CA PRO A 318 18.22 14.24 6.57
C PRO A 318 18.39 13.47 7.89
N GLY A 319 19.48 12.70 8.02
CA GLY A 319 19.78 11.93 9.25
C GLY A 319 18.97 10.64 9.45
N PHE A 320 18.03 10.30 8.55
CA PHE A 320 17.26 9.05 8.62
C PHE A 320 17.64 8.13 7.46
N PRO A 321 18.47 7.09 7.68
CA PRO A 321 18.90 6.20 6.62
C PRO A 321 17.78 5.24 6.18
N GLY A 322 17.97 4.65 4.99
CA GLY A 322 17.12 3.61 4.44
C GLY A 322 16.18 4.12 3.36
N ASP A 323 15.84 3.20 2.47
CA ASP A 323 14.98 3.49 1.32
C ASP A 323 13.51 3.36 1.71
N ARG A 324 12.65 4.11 1.03
CA ARG A 324 11.21 4.09 1.26
C ARG A 324 10.47 3.78 -0.02
N GLY A 325 9.29 3.17 0.15
CA GLY A 325 8.42 2.81 -0.95
C GLY A 325 8.02 4.03 -1.77
N THR A 326 7.70 3.79 -3.03
CA THR A 326 6.99 4.75 -3.87
C THR A 326 5.65 4.13 -4.20
N GLY A 327 4.59 4.82 -3.79
CA GLY A 327 3.23 4.33 -3.89
C GLY A 327 2.77 3.98 -5.30
N ILE A 328 1.55 3.48 -5.37
CA ILE A 328 0.82 3.16 -6.59
C ILE A 328 0.65 4.44 -7.44
N ALA A 329 0.54 4.28 -8.76
CA ALA A 329 0.24 5.41 -9.65
C ALA A 329 -1.08 6.11 -9.26
N PHE A 330 -1.07 7.44 -9.20
CA PHE A 330 -2.25 8.25 -8.84
C PHE A 330 -3.43 8.03 -9.80
N GLU A 331 -3.15 7.75 -11.07
CA GLU A 331 -4.15 7.40 -12.08
C GLU A 331 -4.98 6.17 -11.65
N HIS A 332 -4.36 5.18 -11.01
CA HIS A 332 -5.06 3.99 -10.54
C HIS A 332 -5.89 4.27 -9.27
N MET A 333 -5.46 5.20 -8.42
CA MET A 333 -6.29 5.65 -7.28
C MET A 333 -7.58 6.34 -7.76
N VAL A 334 -7.44 7.22 -8.76
CA VAL A 334 -8.57 7.88 -9.43
C VAL A 334 -9.49 6.84 -10.10
N ALA A 335 -8.92 5.88 -10.82
CA ALA A 335 -9.69 4.82 -11.45
C ALA A 335 -10.47 3.97 -10.43
N LEU A 336 -9.90 3.70 -9.25
CA LEU A 336 -10.61 2.96 -8.20
C LEU A 336 -11.80 3.75 -7.66
N CYS A 337 -11.62 5.04 -7.37
CA CYS A 337 -12.70 5.92 -6.95
C CYS A 337 -13.82 5.98 -7.97
N ASN A 338 -13.50 6.09 -9.26
CA ASN A 338 -14.49 6.09 -10.34
C ASN A 338 -15.21 4.74 -10.47
N ALA A 339 -14.48 3.63 -10.45
CA ALA A 339 -15.04 2.28 -10.57
C ALA A 339 -15.98 1.92 -9.42
N THR A 340 -15.78 2.54 -8.26
CA THR A 340 -16.56 2.28 -7.07
C THR A 340 -17.55 3.41 -6.76
N GLY A 341 -17.42 4.58 -7.36
CA GLY A 341 -18.24 5.75 -7.00
C GLY A 341 -17.98 6.24 -5.58
N ARG A 342 -16.73 6.23 -5.11
CA ARG A 342 -16.33 6.83 -3.82
C ARG A 342 -15.51 8.10 -4.02
N ASP A 343 -15.55 9.00 -3.06
CA ASP A 343 -14.69 10.19 -3.05
C ASP A 343 -13.21 9.80 -2.86
N LEU A 344 -12.29 10.61 -3.41
CA LEU A 344 -10.85 10.40 -3.32
C LEU A 344 -10.31 11.10 -2.08
N TRP A 345 -9.62 10.40 -1.19
CA TRP A 345 -8.82 11.03 -0.12
C TRP A 345 -7.34 10.74 -0.33
N ILE A 346 -6.58 11.81 -0.57
CA ILE A 346 -5.17 11.73 -0.91
C ILE A 346 -4.30 12.45 0.13
N ASN A 347 -3.20 11.81 0.50
CA ASN A 347 -2.16 12.37 1.34
C ASN A 347 -1.01 12.85 0.45
N MET A 348 -0.55 14.09 0.59
CA MET A 348 0.60 14.58 -0.16
C MET A 348 1.91 14.11 0.48
N PRO A 349 2.90 13.61 -0.29
CA PRO A 349 4.26 13.41 0.23
C PRO A 349 4.79 14.69 0.89
N HIS A 350 5.47 14.58 2.04
CA HIS A 350 5.97 15.76 2.77
C HIS A 350 7.04 16.53 1.99
N LEU A 351 7.79 15.85 1.13
CA LEU A 351 8.80 16.48 0.27
C LEU A 351 8.22 17.08 -1.02
N ALA A 352 6.94 16.85 -1.33
CA ALA A 352 6.35 17.25 -2.61
C ALA A 352 6.48 18.76 -2.83
N THR A 353 7.06 19.14 -3.96
CA THR A 353 7.13 20.54 -4.40
C THR A 353 5.75 21.08 -4.76
N ASP A 354 5.59 22.40 -4.77
CA ASP A 354 4.34 23.02 -5.23
C ASP A 354 4.00 22.65 -6.68
N GLU A 355 5.02 22.38 -7.51
CA GLU A 355 4.85 21.86 -8.87
C GLU A 355 4.27 20.44 -8.87
N PHE A 356 4.79 19.54 -8.03
CA PHE A 356 4.22 18.20 -7.86
C PHE A 356 2.73 18.28 -7.47
N VAL A 357 2.41 19.11 -6.47
CA VAL A 357 1.04 19.30 -5.97
C VAL A 357 0.13 19.85 -7.08
N THR A 358 0.62 20.82 -7.86
CA THR A 358 -0.12 21.40 -8.99
C THR A 358 -0.42 20.34 -10.06
N ARG A 359 0.58 19.55 -10.46
CA ARG A 359 0.42 18.51 -11.47
C ARG A 359 -0.49 17.38 -10.99
N LEU A 360 -0.42 17.00 -9.71
CA LEU A 360 -1.34 16.02 -9.14
C LEU A 360 -2.78 16.54 -9.12
N ALA A 361 -3.00 17.79 -8.73
CA ALA A 361 -4.33 18.41 -8.79
C ALA A 361 -4.87 18.45 -10.23
N GLN A 362 -4.01 18.72 -11.22
CA GLN A 362 -4.37 18.70 -12.65
C GLN A 362 -4.72 17.29 -13.12
N LEU A 363 -3.95 16.27 -12.73
CA LEU A 363 -4.26 14.86 -13.02
C LEU A 363 -5.65 14.49 -12.49
N ILE A 364 -5.95 14.84 -11.25
CA ILE A 364 -7.24 14.54 -10.62
C ILE A 364 -8.38 15.28 -11.33
N ARG A 365 -8.15 16.54 -11.74
CA ARG A 365 -9.19 17.38 -12.37
C ARG A 365 -9.43 17.06 -13.85
N PHE A 366 -8.37 16.82 -14.62
CA PHE A 366 -8.41 16.78 -16.08
C PHE A 366 -7.93 15.45 -16.68
N GLY A 367 -7.35 14.56 -15.89
CA GLY A 367 -6.80 13.28 -16.36
C GLY A 367 -5.33 13.39 -16.77
N SER A 368 -4.78 12.33 -17.33
CA SER A 368 -3.35 12.20 -17.67
C SER A 368 -3.17 11.37 -18.95
N ASP A 369 -2.11 11.63 -19.70
CA ASP A 369 -1.66 10.76 -20.80
C ASP A 369 -0.83 9.55 -20.31
N GLY A 370 -0.62 9.45 -18.99
CA GLY A 370 0.21 8.46 -18.32
C GLY A 370 1.55 9.02 -17.86
N LEU A 371 1.98 10.16 -18.40
CA LEU A 371 3.22 10.86 -18.02
C LEU A 371 2.94 12.27 -17.50
N GLN A 372 2.13 13.03 -18.22
CA GLN A 372 1.76 14.41 -17.89
C GLN A 372 0.26 14.54 -17.62
N PRO A 373 -0.12 15.37 -16.64
CA PRO A 373 -1.52 15.70 -16.46
C PRO A 373 -2.01 16.56 -17.64
N CYS A 374 -3.26 16.36 -18.03
CA CYS A 374 -3.95 17.31 -18.87
C CYS A 374 -4.17 18.62 -18.09
N THR A 375 -4.25 19.75 -18.80
CA THR A 375 -4.33 21.08 -18.16
C THR A 375 -5.69 21.76 -18.35
N ASN A 376 -6.60 21.15 -19.11
CA ASN A 376 -7.93 21.68 -19.36
C ASN A 376 -8.95 20.57 -19.64
N ALA A 377 -10.24 20.91 -19.58
CA ALA A 377 -11.35 19.97 -19.70
C ALA A 377 -11.66 19.51 -21.14
N ALA A 378 -11.06 20.13 -22.17
CA ALA A 378 -11.23 19.70 -23.56
C ALA A 378 -10.25 18.58 -23.96
N ALA A 379 -9.32 18.22 -23.08
CA ALA A 379 -8.40 17.12 -23.31
C ALA A 379 -9.12 15.77 -23.33
N GLU A 380 -8.62 14.83 -24.13
CA GLU A 380 -9.04 13.43 -24.17
C GLU A 380 -7.96 12.57 -23.49
N PRO A 381 -7.95 12.50 -22.15
CA PRO A 381 -6.88 11.82 -21.43
C PRO A 381 -6.95 10.30 -21.64
N VAL A 382 -5.78 9.66 -21.71
CA VAL A 382 -5.65 8.19 -21.69
C VAL A 382 -6.14 7.64 -20.35
N HIS A 383 -5.84 8.35 -19.25
CA HIS A 383 -6.32 8.06 -17.90
C HIS A 383 -7.33 9.13 -17.47
N PRO A 384 -8.63 8.81 -17.40
CA PRO A 384 -9.68 9.78 -17.10
C PRO A 384 -9.50 10.49 -15.75
N PRO A 385 -10.01 11.74 -15.60
CA PRO A 385 -10.01 12.44 -14.33
C PRO A 385 -10.91 11.76 -13.29
N LEU A 386 -10.83 12.24 -12.05
CA LEU A 386 -11.82 11.92 -11.04
C LEU A 386 -13.20 12.41 -11.49
N ALA A 387 -14.18 11.51 -11.47
CA ALA A 387 -15.54 11.76 -11.92
C ALA A 387 -16.13 13.02 -11.24
N ARG A 388 -16.87 13.82 -12.02
CA ARG A 388 -17.22 15.21 -11.67
C ARG A 388 -18.08 15.32 -10.40
N GLU A 389 -18.86 14.29 -10.10
CA GLU A 389 -19.69 14.19 -8.90
C GLU A 389 -18.90 13.77 -7.64
N ARG A 390 -17.63 13.39 -7.78
CA ARG A 390 -16.75 13.01 -6.67
C ARG A 390 -15.95 14.20 -6.18
N ARG A 391 -15.68 14.18 -4.88
CA ARG A 391 -14.82 15.13 -4.17
C ARG A 391 -13.42 14.57 -3.97
N VAL A 392 -12.46 15.48 -3.80
CA VAL A 392 -11.09 15.19 -3.39
C VAL A 392 -10.82 15.77 -2.01
N PHE A 393 -10.52 14.90 -1.06
CA PHE A 393 -10.07 15.21 0.29
C PHE A 393 -8.55 15.32 0.27
N VAL A 394 -8.03 16.51 0.59
CA VAL A 394 -6.61 16.84 0.46
C VAL A 394 -5.99 16.98 1.85
N GLU A 395 -5.13 16.04 2.20
CA GLU A 395 -4.37 16.00 3.44
C GLU A 395 -2.88 16.19 3.11
N TYR A 396 -2.17 17.08 3.82
CA TYR A 396 -0.72 17.23 3.64
C TYR A 396 0.01 16.25 4.56
N SER A 397 0.74 15.29 3.99
CA SER A 397 1.43 14.22 4.71
C SER A 397 0.47 13.32 5.52
N ASN A 398 1.04 12.55 6.45
CA ASN A 398 0.36 11.74 7.44
C ASN A 398 1.23 11.72 8.71
N GLU A 399 0.62 11.83 9.89
CA GLU A 399 1.31 11.84 11.20
C GLU A 399 2.54 12.75 11.28
N ILE A 400 2.50 13.90 10.59
CA ILE A 400 3.64 14.82 10.52
C ILE A 400 3.93 15.55 11.85
N TRP A 401 3.03 15.42 12.84
CA TRP A 401 3.29 15.83 14.22
C TRP A 401 4.29 14.91 14.94
N SER A 402 4.40 13.65 14.52
CA SER A 402 5.27 12.63 15.13
C SER A 402 6.76 12.87 14.80
N SER A 403 7.61 11.94 15.19
CA SER A 403 9.06 11.96 14.94
C SER A 403 9.62 10.52 14.93
N GLY A 404 10.93 10.38 14.68
CA GLY A 404 11.60 9.07 14.63
C GLY A 404 11.57 8.39 13.24
N ASN A 405 12.14 7.17 13.16
CA ASN A 405 12.40 6.48 11.88
C ASN A 405 11.12 6.10 11.11
N SER A 406 10.05 5.75 11.83
CA SER A 406 8.74 5.43 11.25
C SER A 406 7.99 6.67 10.75
N PHE A 407 8.37 7.86 11.24
CA PHE A 407 7.74 9.14 10.90
C PHE A 407 8.79 10.19 10.53
N ALA A 408 9.72 9.82 9.64
CA ALA A 408 10.83 10.66 9.19
C ALA A 408 10.37 12.05 8.70
N GLN A 409 9.16 12.12 8.14
CA GLN A 409 8.50 13.36 7.72
C GLN A 409 8.34 14.40 8.83
N GLY A 410 8.13 13.97 10.07
CA GLY A 410 7.96 14.86 11.21
C GLY A 410 9.28 15.49 11.66
N ASN A 411 10.38 14.74 11.58
CA ASN A 411 11.72 15.28 11.83
C ASN A 411 12.12 16.28 10.73
N TRP A 412 11.82 15.95 9.47
CA TRP A 412 12.00 16.89 8.36
C TRP A 412 11.22 18.18 8.58
N ALA A 413 9.95 18.09 9.00
CA ALA A 413 9.13 19.27 9.28
C ALA A 413 9.71 20.13 10.41
N GLU A 414 10.29 19.51 11.43
CA GLU A 414 10.98 20.20 12.52
C GLU A 414 12.23 20.96 12.04
N GLU A 415 13.01 20.35 11.14
CA GLU A 415 14.16 21.01 10.51
C GLU A 415 13.75 22.21 9.66
N GLN A 416 12.69 22.07 8.85
CA GLN A 416 12.17 23.18 8.05
C GLN A 416 11.63 24.30 8.94
N ALA A 417 10.91 23.96 10.00
CA ALA A 417 10.39 24.94 10.96
C ALA A 417 11.52 25.73 11.64
N ARG A 418 12.56 25.03 12.10
CA ARG A 418 13.76 25.63 12.69
C ARG A 418 14.49 26.56 11.72
N ALA A 419 14.65 26.17 10.45
CA ALA A 419 15.26 27.01 9.43
C ALA A 419 14.48 28.31 9.16
N LEU A 420 13.16 28.28 9.38
CA LEU A 420 12.26 29.43 9.22
C LEU A 420 12.05 30.22 10.52
N GLY A 421 12.63 29.79 11.64
CA GLY A 421 12.42 30.42 12.95
C GLY A 421 10.98 30.32 13.47
N ILE A 422 10.24 29.28 13.08
CA ILE A 422 8.86 29.02 13.52
C ILE A 422 8.74 27.65 14.19
N SER A 423 7.60 27.39 14.84
CA SER A 423 7.31 26.06 15.40
C SER A 423 6.88 25.05 14.33
N LYS A 424 7.02 23.75 14.63
CA LYS A 424 6.63 22.65 13.72
C LYS A 424 5.14 22.70 13.38
N GLU A 425 4.30 23.05 14.35
CA GLU A 425 2.87 23.27 14.19
C GLU A 425 2.59 24.36 13.16
N GLN A 426 3.32 25.47 13.25
CA GLN A 426 3.16 26.59 12.34
C GLN A 426 3.61 26.24 10.93
N PHE A 427 4.77 25.59 10.80
CA PHE A 427 5.26 25.12 9.50
C PHE A 427 4.25 24.19 8.83
N ASN A 428 3.75 23.19 9.56
CA ASN A 428 2.75 22.27 9.07
C ASN A 428 1.49 23.03 8.64
N ALA A 429 0.89 23.84 9.53
CA ALA A 429 -0.33 24.62 9.24
C ALA A 429 -0.21 25.46 7.95
N ARG A 430 0.94 26.12 7.77
CA ARG A 430 1.23 26.90 6.56
C ARG A 430 1.31 26.04 5.31
N ARG A 431 1.99 24.88 5.36
CA ARG A 431 2.04 23.94 4.23
C ARG A 431 0.67 23.36 3.89
N PHE A 432 -0.15 22.99 4.88
CA PHE A 432 -1.53 22.56 4.65
C PHE A 432 -2.31 23.64 3.87
N CYS A 433 -2.28 24.89 4.34
CA CYS A 433 -2.95 26.00 3.66
C CYS A 433 -2.42 26.23 2.23
N GLN A 434 -1.11 26.15 2.02
CA GLN A 434 -0.50 26.32 0.69
C GLN A 434 -0.93 25.22 -0.29
N VAL A 435 -0.93 23.96 0.15
CA VAL A 435 -1.38 22.81 -0.66
C VAL A 435 -2.87 22.93 -1.01
N TRP A 436 -3.72 23.27 -0.05
CA TRP A 436 -5.15 23.51 -0.32
C TRP A 436 -5.38 24.64 -1.30
N ARG A 437 -4.61 25.73 -1.20
CA ARG A 437 -4.68 26.85 -2.16
C ARG A 437 -4.32 26.41 -3.57
N ILE A 438 -3.29 25.58 -3.74
CA ILE A 438 -2.91 25.03 -5.05
C ILE A 438 -4.06 24.22 -5.64
N PHE A 439 -4.65 23.31 -4.85
CA PHE A 439 -5.81 22.53 -5.28
C PHE A 439 -7.00 23.43 -5.64
N GLN A 440 -7.34 24.42 -4.81
CA GLN A 440 -8.43 25.36 -5.12
C GLN A 440 -8.19 26.14 -6.40
N ASN A 441 -6.96 26.61 -6.64
CA ASN A 441 -6.60 27.31 -7.88
C ASN A 441 -6.75 26.40 -9.10
N VAL A 442 -6.24 25.17 -9.01
CA VAL A 442 -6.39 24.18 -10.09
C VAL A 442 -7.85 23.79 -10.28
N PHE A 443 -8.69 23.79 -9.24
CA PHE A 443 -10.13 23.50 -9.26
C PHE A 443 -11.01 24.75 -9.41
N ALA A 444 -10.48 25.89 -9.87
CA ALA A 444 -11.28 27.10 -10.09
C ALA A 444 -12.55 26.81 -10.93
N GLY A 445 -13.71 27.27 -10.45
CA GLY A 445 -15.04 26.94 -11.00
C GLY A 445 -15.67 25.64 -10.49
N GLU A 446 -14.91 24.83 -9.73
CA GLU A 446 -15.34 23.56 -9.13
C GLU A 446 -14.78 23.39 -7.70
N THR A 447 -14.51 24.49 -7.00
CA THR A 447 -13.83 24.48 -5.69
C THR A 447 -14.62 23.71 -4.62
N GLY A 448 -15.94 23.57 -4.76
CA GLY A 448 -16.77 22.72 -3.91
C GLY A 448 -16.44 21.22 -3.97
N ARG A 449 -15.61 20.79 -4.94
CA ARG A 449 -15.07 19.43 -5.01
C ARG A 449 -13.83 19.23 -4.12
N VAL A 450 -13.18 20.29 -3.66
CA VAL A 450 -11.96 20.20 -2.83
C VAL A 450 -12.35 20.29 -1.37
N VAL A 451 -12.05 19.23 -0.60
CA VAL A 451 -12.26 19.18 0.85
C VAL A 451 -10.90 19.32 1.54
N ARG A 452 -10.77 20.33 2.40
CA ARG A 452 -9.52 20.70 3.08
C ARG A 452 -9.42 19.96 4.42
N VAL A 453 -8.48 19.03 4.50
CA VAL A 453 -8.36 18.09 5.62
C VAL A 453 -7.21 18.45 6.53
N ALA A 454 -7.50 18.93 7.74
CA ALA A 454 -6.51 19.24 8.77
C ALA A 454 -6.10 17.96 9.52
N ALA A 455 -4.86 17.48 9.35
CA ALA A 455 -4.39 16.29 10.07
C ALA A 455 -4.02 16.65 11.51
N VAL A 456 -4.66 15.98 12.47
CA VAL A 456 -4.50 16.27 13.90
C VAL A 456 -4.30 14.99 14.70
N TRP A 457 -3.62 15.11 15.83
CA TRP A 457 -3.61 14.06 16.84
C TRP A 457 -4.46 14.51 18.03
N THR A 458 -5.59 13.84 18.21
CA THR A 458 -6.55 14.21 19.26
C THR A 458 -5.98 14.08 20.67
N GLY A 459 -5.04 13.14 20.89
CA GLY A 459 -4.31 12.98 22.14
C GLY A 459 -3.20 14.00 22.40
N MET A 460 -2.82 14.82 21.41
CA MET A 460 -1.73 15.81 21.54
C MET A 460 -2.26 17.23 21.42
N GLU A 461 -2.96 17.68 22.46
CA GLU A 461 -3.56 19.01 22.54
C GLU A 461 -2.56 20.14 22.26
N ALA A 462 -1.32 20.02 22.76
CA ALA A 462 -0.26 21.01 22.58
C ALA A 462 0.11 21.26 21.11
N TYR A 463 0.07 20.20 20.28
CA TYR A 463 0.25 20.33 18.82
C TYR A 463 -1.03 20.86 18.19
N THR A 464 -2.16 20.17 18.44
CA THR A 464 -3.42 20.40 17.74
C THR A 464 -3.94 21.83 17.92
N ARG A 465 -3.87 22.40 19.13
CA ARG A 465 -4.30 23.80 19.35
C ARG A 465 -3.47 24.80 18.56
N LYS A 466 -2.13 24.68 18.61
CA LYS A 466 -1.23 25.61 17.92
C LYS A 466 -1.36 25.47 16.40
N PHE A 467 -1.49 24.25 15.90
CA PHE A 467 -1.69 23.95 14.49
C PHE A 467 -2.99 24.59 13.96
N LEU A 468 -4.13 24.38 14.64
CA LEU A 468 -5.41 24.98 14.23
C LEU A 468 -5.42 26.50 14.40
N ALA A 469 -4.78 27.03 15.45
CA ALA A 469 -4.64 28.47 15.65
C ALA A 469 -3.82 29.13 14.53
N GLU A 470 -2.73 28.49 14.09
CA GLU A 470 -1.95 28.98 12.96
C GLU A 470 -2.77 28.89 11.65
N ILE A 471 -3.56 27.85 11.41
CA ILE A 471 -4.46 27.81 10.23
C ILE A 471 -5.40 29.02 10.26
N ALA A 472 -6.00 29.33 11.41
CA ALA A 472 -6.91 30.47 11.55
C ALA A 472 -6.22 31.83 11.37
N ALA A 473 -4.94 31.96 11.73
CA ALA A 473 -4.16 33.18 11.58
C ALA A 473 -3.56 33.35 10.17
N TYR A 474 -2.97 32.29 9.62
CA TYR A 474 -2.27 32.30 8.33
C TYR A 474 -3.21 32.11 7.14
N GLY A 475 -4.19 31.22 7.24
CA GLY A 475 -5.10 30.87 6.15
C GLY A 475 -5.80 32.08 5.50
N PRO A 476 -6.33 33.04 6.28
CA PRO A 476 -6.92 34.27 5.75
C PRO A 476 -5.94 35.21 5.02
N THR A 477 -4.63 35.06 5.22
CA THR A 477 -3.61 35.88 4.54
C THR A 477 -3.34 35.42 3.11
N LEU A 478 -3.81 34.23 2.74
CA LEU A 478 -3.68 33.68 1.40
C LEU A 478 -4.80 34.19 0.47
N ASN A 479 -4.55 34.17 -0.83
CA ASN A 479 -5.54 34.43 -1.86
C ASN A 479 -5.64 33.24 -2.83
N PRO A 480 -6.78 32.51 -2.88
CA PRO A 480 -7.95 32.66 -2.01
C PRO A 480 -7.66 32.27 -0.55
N PRO A 481 -8.41 32.83 0.43
CA PRO A 481 -8.31 32.47 1.85
C PRO A 481 -8.53 30.97 2.10
N GLN A 482 -7.76 30.42 3.05
CA GLN A 482 -7.82 28.99 3.40
C GLN A 482 -8.32 28.76 4.83
N THR A 483 -9.12 27.72 5.00
CA THR A 483 -9.61 27.19 6.28
C THR A 483 -9.68 25.68 6.18
N ALA A 484 -9.68 24.96 7.31
CA ALA A 484 -10.00 23.53 7.28
C ALA A 484 -11.52 23.34 7.10
N ASP A 485 -11.92 22.30 6.36
CA ASP A 485 -13.32 21.87 6.24
C ASP A 485 -13.61 20.70 7.18
N VAL A 486 -12.63 19.81 7.33
CA VAL A 486 -12.69 18.64 8.21
C VAL A 486 -11.34 18.45 8.90
N VAL A 487 -11.36 17.75 10.03
CA VAL A 487 -10.15 17.24 10.67
C VAL A 487 -9.99 15.76 10.35
N ALA A 488 -8.75 15.34 10.11
CA ALA A 488 -8.34 13.95 10.08
C ALA A 488 -7.67 13.63 11.41
N PRO A 489 -8.45 13.20 12.41
CA PRO A 489 -7.89 12.81 13.67
C PRO A 489 -7.16 11.47 13.52
N THR A 490 -6.04 11.32 14.20
CA THR A 490 -5.60 9.99 14.66
C THR A 490 -6.42 9.62 15.88
N THR A 491 -7.75 9.52 15.69
CA THR A 491 -8.63 8.89 16.67
C THR A 491 -8.55 7.42 16.44
N TYR A 492 -7.69 6.80 17.23
CA TYR A 492 -8.13 5.60 17.90
C TYR A 492 -9.33 6.04 18.79
N PHE A 493 -10.50 5.39 18.74
CA PHE A 493 -11.69 5.61 19.63
C PHE A 493 -11.53 5.44 21.17
N GLY A 494 -11.06 6.46 21.87
CA GLY A 494 -10.88 6.51 23.34
C GLY A 494 -9.58 7.24 23.73
N ASN A 495 -9.31 7.33 25.03
CA ASN A 495 -8.87 8.55 25.77
C ASN A 495 -10.02 9.44 26.26
N GLY A 496 -11.01 8.86 26.94
CA GLY A 496 -12.02 9.65 27.69
C GLY A 496 -13.04 10.42 26.84
N ILE A 497 -13.09 10.19 25.53
CA ILE A 497 -14.11 10.79 24.66
C ILE A 497 -15.52 10.27 25.03
N GLN A 498 -15.60 9.04 25.52
CA GLN A 498 -16.80 8.47 26.15
C GLN A 498 -17.25 9.32 27.34
N ASP A 499 -16.33 9.76 28.19
CA ASP A 499 -16.65 10.55 29.38
C ASP A 499 -17.15 11.95 28.98
N TRP A 500 -16.63 12.51 27.89
CA TRP A 500 -17.13 13.79 27.34
C TRP A 500 -18.54 13.68 26.76
N VAL A 501 -18.87 12.57 26.08
CA VAL A 501 -20.21 12.31 25.53
C VAL A 501 -21.24 12.06 26.63
N TYR A 502 -20.84 11.40 27.74
CA TYR A 502 -21.73 11.16 28.88
C TYR A 502 -21.79 12.31 29.91
N ALA A 503 -20.88 13.29 29.82
CA ALA A 503 -20.88 14.48 30.66
C ALA A 503 -21.72 15.65 30.09
N ARG A 504 -22.47 15.45 29.01
CA ARG A 504 -23.39 16.45 28.44
C ARG A 504 -24.82 15.98 28.35
#